data_AF-A0A7T5UVY9-F1
#
_entry.id   AF-A0A7T5UVY9-F1
#
_cell.length_a   1.000
_cell.length_b   1.000
_cell.length_c   1.000
_cell.angle_alpha   90.00
_cell.angle_beta   90.00
_cell.angle_gamma   90.00
#
_symmetry.space_group_name_H-M   'P 1'
#
loop_
_entity.id
_entity.type
_entity.pdbx_description
1 polymer ?
#
loop_
_entity_poly.entity_id
_entity_poly.type
_entity_poly.pdbx_seq_one_letter_code
_entity_poly.pdbx_strand_id
1 'polypeptide(L)' 'MEYEFSIGSFFIGLVIVAAGIAFVRWYQVIADNLGSGVASYDRFRLWAFITCGVGLVVMVNLHTMLLVWFFGLLFPNL' A
#
# COMPACT_ATOMS: atom_id res chain seq x y z
N MET A 1 24.08 -2.15 1.85
CA MET A 1 22.86 -1.37 2.14
C MET A 1 22.48 -1.67 3.57
N GLU A 2 22.79 -0.75 4.48
CA GLU A 2 22.31 -0.87 5.86
C GLU A 2 20.82 -0.55 5.84
N TYR A 3 20.02 -1.47 6.38
CA TYR A 3 18.61 -1.24 6.59
C TYR A 3 18.47 -0.20 7.70
N GLU A 4 18.12 1.03 7.34
CA GLU A 4 17.80 2.06 8.32
C GLU A 4 16.28 2.10 8.53
N PHE A 5 15.86 1.80 9.75
CA PHE A 5 14.47 1.94 10.14
C PHE A 5 14.15 3.44 10.32
N SER A 6 13.29 3.99 9.46
CA SER A 6 12.85 5.37 9.58
C SER A 6 11.52 5.46 10.31
N ILE A 7 11.50 6.25 11.39
CA ILE A 7 10.28 6.58 12.13
C ILE A 7 9.25 7.26 11.22
N GLY A 8 9.69 8.06 10.24
CA GLY A 8 8.79 8.73 9.30
C GLY A 8 8.03 7.74 8.41
N SER A 9 8.74 6.78 7.82
CA SER A 9 8.10 5.74 6.99
C SER A 9 7.17 4.84 7.79
N PHE A 10 7.49 4.60 9.06
CA PHE A 10 6.63 3.84 9.97
C PHE A 10 5.27 4.53 10.15
N PHE A 11 5.25 5.83 10.47
CA PHE A 11 4.00 6.58 10.64
C PHE A 11 3.20 6.69 9.33
N ILE A 12 3.88 6.89 8.21
CA ILE A 12 3.20 6.90 6.89
C ILE A 12 2.56 5.54 6.60
N GLY A 13 3.31 4.45 6.81
CA GLY A 13 2.80 3.09 6.67
C GLY A 13 1.60 2.83 7.57
N LEU A 14 1.64 3.29 8.83
CA LEU A 14 0.54 3.19 9.78
C LEU A 14 -0.73 3.93 9.30
N VAL A 15 -0.59 5.12 8.74
CA VAL A 15 -1.72 5.86 8.14
C VAL A 15 -2.29 5.12 6.94
N ILE A 16 -1.44 4.55 6.08
CA ILE A 16 -1.87 3.76 4.92
C ILE A 16 -2.62 2.49 5.36
N VAL A 17 -2.14 1.79 6.38
CA VAL A 17 -2.83 0.62 6.96
C VAL A 17 -4.17 1.05 7.55
N ALA A 18 -4.22 2.15 8.31
CA ALA A 18 -5.48 2.67 8.87
C ALA A 18 -6.49 3.01 7.77
N ALA A 19 -6.04 3.64 6.69
CA ALA A 19 -6.86 3.91 5.51
C ALA A 19 -7.31 2.62 4.81
N GLY A 20 -6.43 1.62 4.69
CA GLY A 20 -6.76 0.30 4.14
C GLY A 20 -7.83 -0.42 4.96
N ILE A 21 -7.72 -0.41 6.29
CA ILE A 21 -8.71 -1.01 7.21
C ILE A 21 -10.07 -0.30 7.07
N ALA A 22 -10.06 1.04 7.00
CA ALA A 22 -11.27 1.81 6.72
C ALA A 22 -11.88 1.40 5.36
N PHE A 23 -11.06 1.24 4.33
CA PHE A 23 -11.47 0.75 3.02
C PHE A 23 -12.08 -0.66 3.08
N VAL A 24 -11.49 -1.58 3.84
CA VAL A 24 -12.03 -2.93 4.07
C VAL A 24 -13.37 -2.87 4.79
N ARG A 25 -13.60 -1.90 5.68
CA ARG A 25 -14.88 -1.77 6.40
C ARG A 25 -16.00 -1.22 5.52
N TRP A 26 -15.68 -0.28 4.63
CA TRP A 26 -16.64 0.46 3.79
C TRP A 26 -16.59 0.09 2.31
N TYR A 27 -15.95 -1.02 1.94
CA TYR A 27 -15.78 -1.44 0.53
C TYR A 27 -17.08 -1.50 -0.27
N GLN A 28 -18.22 -1.85 0.37
CA GLN A 28 -19.54 -1.91 -0.27
C GLN A 28 -20.03 -0.51 -0.66
N VAL A 29 -19.97 0.45 0.26
CA VAL A 29 -20.36 1.85 0.02
C VAL A 29 -19.48 2.48 -1.06
N ILE A 30 -18.19 2.14 -1.06
CA ILE A 30 -17.24 2.62 -2.07
C ILE A 30 -17.58 2.01 -3.43
N ALA A 31 -17.84 0.71 -3.50
CA ALA A 31 -18.20 0.04 -4.74
C ALA A 31 -19.57 0.48 -5.31
N ASP A 32 -20.50 0.88 -4.45
CA ASP A 32 -21.79 1.44 -4.85
C ASP A 32 -21.68 2.87 -5.41
N ASN A 33 -20.72 3.67 -4.91
CA ASN A 33 -20.53 5.05 -5.36
C ASN A 33 -19.50 5.22 -6.50
N LEU A 34 -18.48 4.34 -6.57
CA LEU A 34 -17.37 4.42 -7.53
C LEU A 34 -17.35 3.28 -8.56
N GLY A 35 -18.13 2.22 -8.34
CA GLY A 35 -18.14 1.01 -9.18
C GLY A 35 -19.49 0.75 -9.84
N SER A 36 -19.62 -0.42 -10.45
CA SER A 36 -20.89 -0.90 -11.03
C SER A 36 -21.80 -1.57 -9.98
N GLY A 37 -21.71 -1.15 -8.71
CA GLY A 37 -22.37 -1.81 -7.58
C GLY A 37 -21.85 -3.23 -7.33
N VAL A 38 -22.78 -4.17 -7.08
CA VAL A 38 -22.53 -5.55 -6.59
C VAL A 38 -21.50 -6.34 -7.39
N ALA A 39 -21.43 -6.16 -8.71
CA ALA A 39 -20.49 -6.88 -9.57
C ALA A 39 -19.01 -6.50 -9.32
N SER A 40 -18.76 -5.36 -8.66
CA SER A 40 -17.41 -4.85 -8.37
C SER A 40 -16.94 -5.17 -6.95
N TYR A 41 -17.78 -5.74 -6.08
CA TYR A 41 -17.50 -5.89 -4.65
C TYR A 41 -16.24 -6.71 -4.36
N ASP A 42 -16.06 -7.83 -5.05
CA ASP A 42 -14.86 -8.67 -4.86
C ASP A 42 -13.58 -7.95 -5.29
N ARG A 43 -13.66 -7.14 -6.34
CA ARG A 43 -12.54 -6.32 -6.81
C ARG A 43 -12.18 -5.25 -5.78
N PHE A 44 -13.15 -4.50 -5.26
CA PHE A 44 -12.91 -3.48 -4.25
C PHE A 44 -12.43 -4.08 -2.91
N ARG A 45 -12.95 -5.24 -2.53
CA ARG A 45 -12.44 -5.99 -1.36
C ARG A 45 -10.99 -6.38 -1.54
N LEU A 46 -10.61 -6.89 -2.72
CA LEU A 46 -9.24 -7.28 -3.02
C LEU A 46 -8.31 -6.07 -3.02
N TRP A 47 -8.72 -4.95 -3.63
CA TRP A 47 -7.97 -3.69 -3.57
C TRP A 47 -7.76 -3.20 -2.14
N ALA A 48 -8.79 -3.25 -1.29
CA ALA A 48 -8.68 -2.84 0.11
C ALA A 48 -7.63 -3.68 0.88
N PHE A 49 -7.58 -5.00 0.63
CA PHE A 49 -6.54 -5.87 1.21
C PHE A 49 -5.15 -5.55 0.66
N ILE A 50 -5.03 -5.26 -0.64
CA ILE A 50 -3.75 -4.83 -1.24
C ILE A 50 -3.27 -3.54 -0.57
N THR A 51 -4.15 -2.56 -0.34
CA THR A 51 -3.78 -1.30 0.31
C THR A 51 -3.24 -1.53 1.73
N CYS A 52 -3.83 -2.45 2.50
CA CYS A 52 -3.28 -2.87 3.79
C CYS A 52 -1.88 -3.48 3.65
N GLY A 53 -1.69 -4.37 2.67
CA GLY A 53 -0.38 -4.99 2.41
C GLY A 53 0.69 -3.96 2.04
N VAL A 54 0.35 -2.99 1.18
CA VAL A 54 1.24 -1.88 0.80
C VAL A 54 1.59 -1.03 2.02
N GLY A 55 0.62 -0.73 2.88
CA GLY A 55 0.86 0.00 4.12
C GLY A 55 1.87 -0.69 5.04
N LEU A 56 1.77 -2.02 5.18
CA LEU A 56 2.72 -2.82 5.97
C LEU A 56 4.13 -2.81 5.35
N VAL A 57 4.23 -2.92 4.03
CA VAL A 57 5.51 -2.85 3.29
C VAL A 57 6.18 -1.47 3.49
N VAL A 58 5.40 -0.40 3.47
CA VAL A 58 5.89 0.96 3.74
C VAL A 58 6.29 1.11 5.21
N MET A 59 5.51 0.54 6.14
CA MET A 59 5.76 0.59 7.58
C MET A 59 7.08 -0.07 7.99
N VAL A 60 7.45 -1.18 7.33
CA VAL A 60 8.74 -1.88 7.54
C VAL A 60 9.87 -1.24 6.71
N ASN A 61 9.62 -0.08 6.10
CA ASN A 61 10.60 0.65 5.28
C ASN A 61 11.08 -0.12 4.03
N LEU A 62 10.37 -1.19 3.64
CA LEU A 62 10.77 -2.09 2.55
C LEU A 62 10.67 -1.42 1.17
N HIS A 63 9.86 -0.37 1.07
CA HIS A 63 9.74 0.47 -0.12
C HIS A 63 11.07 1.13 -0.52
N THR A 64 11.96 1.44 0.42
CA THR A 64 13.29 2.02 0.12
C THR A 64 14.19 1.00 -0.57
N MET A 65 14.17 -0.26 -0.14
CA MET A 65 14.90 -1.35 -0.79
C MET A 65 14.39 -1.58 -2.21
N LEU A 66 13.07 -1.51 -2.42
CA LEU A 66 12.46 -1.64 -3.74
C LEU A 66 12.87 -0.48 -4.66
N LEU A 67 12.92 0.76 -4.14
CA LEU A 67 13.40 1.91 -4.88
C LEU A 67 14.86 1.75 -5.28
N VAL A 68 15.75 1.38 -4.36
CA VAL A 68 17.17 1.21 -4.69
C VAL A 68 17.37 0.08 -5.70
N TRP A 69 16.64 -1.03 -5.57
CA TRP A 69 16.69 -2.10 -6.57
C TRP A 69 16.21 -1.64 -7.95
N PHE A 70 15.10 -0.89 -8.00
CA PHE A 70 14.55 -0.36 -9.24
C PHE A 70 15.48 0.67 -9.90
N PHE A 71 16.01 1.62 -9.13
CA PHE A 71 16.97 2.60 -9.63
C PHE A 71 18.30 1.95 -10.01
N GLY A 72 18.75 0.91 -9.30
CA GLY A 72 19.94 0.14 -9.67
C GLY A 72 19.78 -0.64 -10.99
N LEU A 73 18.57 -1.06 -11.34
CA LEU A 73 18.27 -1.67 -12.64
C LEU A 73 18.26 -0.63 -13.79
N LEU A 74 17.75 0.58 -13.51
CA LEU A 74 17.66 1.65 -14.52
C LEU A 74 18.97 2.43 -14.70
N PHE A 75 19.76 2.56 -13.64
CA PHE A 75 21.01 3.30 -13.62
C PHE A 75 22.15 2.44 -13.03
N PRO A 76 22.59 1.39 -13.75
CA PRO A 76 23.61 0.46 -13.24
C PRO A 76 25.02 1.08 -13.03
N ASN A 77 25.24 2.35 -13.38
CA ASN A 77 26.55 3.03 -13.33
C ASN A 77 26.56 4.32 -12.48
N LEU A 78 25.58 4.51 -11.58
CA LEU A 78 25.55 5.56 -10.56
C LEU A 78 25.84 4.96 -9.19
#